data_AF-A0A371HLK2-F1
#
_entry.id   AF-A0A371HLK2-F1
#
_cell.length_a   1.000
_cell.length_b   1.000
_cell.length_c   1.000
_cell.angle_alpha   90.00
_cell.angle_beta   90.00
_cell.angle_gamma   90.00
#
_symmetry.space_group_name_H-M   'P 1'
#
loop_
_entity.id
_entity.type
_entity.pdbx_description
1 polymer ?
#
loop_
_entity_poly.entity_id
_entity_poly.type
_entity_poly.pdbx_seq_one_letter_code
_entity_poly.pdbx_strand_id
1 'polypeptide(L)'
;MACAQVLCWHFDCGAQVQVAPSVSKSLRFPFWNSHPKKNLRVVSVKVQADMMLNKIPHVLTVAGSDSGAGAGIQADLKACAASRVYCSTVITAVTAQNTVGVQGVNILPEDFVAEQLQSVLSDMHVDVVKTGMLPSLNIVKVLVECLRKFPIKALVVDPVMISTSGDVLAGPSVLAGFLEELLPMTDIVTPNIKEASVLLGGVPLKSVSDMRTAAKLIHDLGPRNVLVKGGDLPNSLDAIDVFFDGEEFYELCSSRVNTRNSHGTGCTLASCIAAELAKGSSMLSAVKTAKHFIEAALVYSRDLVIGNGAQGPFDHFLALKNINQSSCRQNRFNPNDLLLYAVTDSAMNKKWGRSIAEAVKAVVEGGATIVQLREKDAETRDFLEDAKVCLKICRLYGVPLLINDRIDVALACDADGVHVGQSDMPARLARTLLGPEKIIGVSCKTPDQAQQAWIDGADYIGCGGVYPTNTKANNRTIGLDGLKEACQASKLPVVAIGGIGLSNARAVMEIGVPNLKGVAVVSALFDRECILTETRKLHALVS
;
A
#
# COMPACT_ATOMS: atom_id res chain seq x y z
N MET A 1 32.68 -37.93 36.03
CA MET A 1 32.53 -38.00 34.56
C MET A 1 31.67 -36.79 34.16
N ALA A 2 32.29 -35.62 34.04
CA ALA A 2 32.87 -35.05 32.81
C ALA A 2 31.74 -34.45 31.92
N CYS A 3 31.73 -33.19 31.51
CA CYS A 3 32.68 -32.09 31.69
C CYS A 3 31.93 -30.77 31.45
N ALA A 4 32.08 -29.80 32.34
CA ALA A 4 31.76 -28.40 32.10
C ALA A 4 32.85 -27.79 31.21
N GLN A 5 32.47 -26.92 30.26
CA GLN A 5 33.39 -25.97 29.64
C GLN A 5 32.76 -24.59 29.64
N VAL A 6 33.11 -23.87 30.69
CA VAL A 6 33.14 -22.41 30.77
C VAL A 6 34.26 -21.93 29.87
N LEU A 7 33.98 -21.01 28.96
CA LEU A 7 35.00 -20.24 28.25
C LEU A 7 34.86 -18.78 28.67
N CYS A 8 35.60 -18.44 29.73
CA CYS A 8 35.98 -17.07 30.03
C CYS A 8 37.01 -16.61 29.01
N TRP A 9 36.80 -15.42 28.43
CA TRP A 9 37.88 -14.57 27.95
C TRP A 9 37.73 -13.22 28.64
N HIS A 10 38.68 -12.92 29.52
CA HIS A 10 39.02 -11.58 29.96
C HIS A 10 40.46 -11.34 29.47
N PHE A 11 40.68 -10.28 28.70
CA PHE A 11 41.92 -9.51 28.76
C PHE A 11 41.68 -8.06 28.30
N ASP A 12 42.05 -7.19 29.24
CA ASP A 12 42.24 -5.74 29.32
C ASP A 12 42.13 -4.79 28.11
N CYS A 13 41.37 -3.72 28.40
CA CYS A 13 41.71 -2.29 28.31
C CYS A 13 42.85 -1.83 27.37
N GLY A 14 42.47 -0.96 26.43
CA GLY A 14 43.36 0.10 25.93
C GLY A 14 43.31 0.33 24.42
N ALA A 15 42.22 0.88 23.89
CA ALA A 15 42.26 1.55 22.59
C ALA A 15 41.20 2.65 22.54
N GLN A 16 41.66 3.91 22.61
CA GLN A 16 40.88 5.07 22.23
C GLN A 16 40.46 4.93 20.76
N VAL A 17 39.16 4.81 20.49
CA VAL A 17 38.63 4.93 19.14
C VAL A 17 38.56 6.41 18.79
N GLN A 18 39.61 6.91 18.13
CA GLN A 18 39.54 8.17 17.41
C GLN A 18 38.63 8.01 16.18
N VAL A 19 37.58 8.81 16.11
CA VAL A 19 36.73 8.95 14.93
C VAL A 19 37.52 9.67 13.83
N ALA A 20 37.89 8.97 12.77
CA ALA A 20 38.49 9.56 11.58
C ALA A 20 37.39 10.06 10.60
N PRO A 21 37.55 11.24 9.97
CA PRO A 21 36.53 11.78 9.08
C PRO A 21 36.56 11.12 7.69
N SER A 22 35.39 11.16 7.06
CA SER A 22 34.99 10.52 5.81
C SER A 22 35.96 10.74 4.63
N VAL A 23 36.42 9.63 4.03
CA VAL A 23 37.14 9.64 2.76
C VAL A 23 36.11 9.59 1.63
N SER A 24 35.88 10.71 0.95
CA SER A 24 35.10 10.76 -0.30
C SER A 24 35.92 10.14 -1.44
N LYS A 25 35.55 8.94 -1.91
CA LYS A 25 36.07 8.38 -3.16
C LYS A 25 35.22 8.86 -4.34
N SER A 26 35.80 9.73 -5.18
CA SER A 26 35.22 10.09 -6.47
C SER A 26 35.40 8.92 -7.46
N LEU A 27 34.31 8.27 -7.86
CA LEU A 27 34.30 7.39 -9.04
C LEU A 27 34.33 8.26 -10.30
N ARG A 28 35.38 8.12 -11.12
CA ARG A 28 35.45 8.70 -12.47
C ARG A 28 35.16 7.61 -13.49
N PHE A 29 34.12 7.79 -14.31
CA PHE A 29 33.93 7.02 -15.53
C PHE A 29 34.56 7.79 -16.72
N PRO A 30 35.30 7.12 -17.62
CA PRO A 30 35.86 7.78 -18.80
C PRO A 30 34.79 7.90 -19.89
N PHE A 31 34.38 9.13 -20.23
CA PHE A 31 33.60 9.40 -21.43
C PHE A 31 34.53 9.86 -22.57
N TRP A 32 34.27 9.33 -23.76
CA TRP A 32 34.95 9.65 -25.02
C TRP A 32 34.87 11.14 -25.37
N ASN A 33 36.01 11.67 -25.85
CA ASN A 33 36.15 13.01 -26.40
C ASN A 33 35.64 13.08 -27.85
N SER A 34 34.81 14.07 -28.17
CA SER A 34 35.00 14.92 -29.37
C SER A 34 34.11 16.18 -29.34
N HIS A 35 34.78 17.34 -29.46
CA HIS A 35 34.29 18.69 -29.85
C HIS A 35 33.94 19.74 -28.76
N PRO A 36 34.20 21.05 -29.04
CA PRO A 36 34.92 21.90 -28.10
C PRO A 36 34.06 22.93 -27.32
N LYS A 37 34.47 23.10 -26.05
CA LYS A 37 34.43 24.29 -25.18
C LYS A 37 33.23 25.24 -25.33
N LYS A 38 32.23 25.07 -24.44
CA LYS A 38 31.44 26.18 -23.88
C LYS A 38 31.57 26.17 -22.35
N ASN A 39 31.80 27.35 -21.77
CA ASN A 39 32.01 27.59 -20.35
C ASN A 39 30.83 27.06 -19.51
N LEU A 40 31.01 25.91 -18.84
CA LEU A 40 30.12 25.47 -17.78
C LEU A 40 30.53 26.14 -16.47
N ARG A 41 29.70 27.05 -15.97
CA ARG A 41 29.72 27.43 -14.55
C ARG A 41 29.32 26.19 -13.76
N VAL A 42 30.28 25.63 -13.02
CA VAL A 42 30.01 24.60 -12.02
C VAL A 42 29.26 25.28 -10.87
N VAL A 43 27.93 25.20 -10.88
CA VAL A 43 27.14 25.44 -9.67
C VAL A 43 27.28 24.17 -8.85
N SER A 44 28.13 24.20 -7.83
CA SER A 44 28.17 23.14 -6.83
C SER A 44 26.89 23.23 -6.01
N VAL A 45 25.85 22.53 -6.44
CA VAL A 45 24.73 22.21 -5.56
C VAL A 45 25.28 21.21 -4.55
N LYS A 46 25.56 21.68 -3.33
CA LYS A 46 25.68 20.78 -2.19
C LYS A 46 24.31 20.11 -2.04
N VAL A 47 24.13 18.95 -2.67
CA VAL A 47 23.10 18.01 -2.27
C VAL A 47 23.58 17.48 -0.94
N GLN A 48 23.18 18.17 0.13
CA GLN A 48 23.21 17.60 1.46
C GLN A 48 22.19 16.46 1.40
N ALA A 49 22.67 15.26 1.09
CA ALA A 49 21.92 14.06 1.35
C ALA A 49 21.81 13.94 2.86
N ASP A 50 20.89 14.69 3.45
CA ASP A 50 20.16 14.17 4.59
C ASP A 50 19.49 12.91 4.05
N MET A 51 20.20 11.78 4.16
CA MET A 51 19.52 10.52 4.41
C MET A 51 18.78 10.75 5.72
N MET A 52 17.59 11.37 5.65
CA MET A 52 16.58 11.18 6.66
C MET A 52 16.42 9.67 6.72
N LEU A 53 16.98 9.04 7.76
CA LEU A 53 16.57 7.71 8.15
C LEU A 53 15.04 7.78 8.19
N ASN A 54 14.37 7.10 7.25
CA ASN A 54 12.92 7.09 7.17
C ASN A 54 12.41 6.54 8.51
N LYS A 55 12.04 7.44 9.42
CA LYS A 55 11.57 7.07 10.75
C LYS A 55 10.23 6.38 10.58
N ILE A 56 10.23 5.07 10.74
CA ILE A 56 9.02 4.26 10.66
C ILE A 56 8.20 4.54 11.93
N PRO A 57 6.92 4.92 11.83
CA PRO A 57 6.05 5.06 12.99
C PRO A 57 6.07 3.78 13.84
N HIS A 58 6.19 3.93 15.15
CA HIS A 58 6.37 2.81 16.07
C HIS A 58 5.29 2.79 17.16
N VAL A 59 4.50 1.72 17.19
CA VAL A 59 3.58 1.38 18.28
C VAL A 59 4.18 0.29 19.17
N LEU A 60 4.08 0.43 20.48
CA LEU A 60 4.29 -0.67 21.42
C LEU A 60 2.94 -1.14 21.96
N THR A 61 2.59 -2.41 21.77
CA THR A 61 1.45 -3.00 22.48
C THR A 61 1.88 -3.68 23.78
N VAL A 62 1.14 -3.45 24.85
CA VAL A 62 1.31 -4.08 26.17
C VAL A 62 0.04 -4.87 26.47
N ALA A 63 0.03 -6.17 26.20
CA ALA A 63 -1.18 -6.99 26.26
C ALA A 63 -0.89 -8.49 26.45
N GLY A 64 -1.95 -9.27 26.64
CA GLY A 64 -1.88 -10.73 26.62
C GLY A 64 -1.73 -11.31 25.21
N SER A 65 -1.11 -12.49 25.12
CA SER A 65 -1.02 -13.30 23.90
C SER A 65 -2.21 -14.24 23.79
N ASP A 66 -2.97 -14.12 22.69
CA ASP A 66 -4.05 -15.04 22.31
C ASP A 66 -3.48 -16.14 21.40
N SER A 67 -3.50 -17.40 21.87
CA SER A 67 -3.04 -18.55 21.10
C SER A 67 -3.82 -18.77 19.79
N GLY A 68 -5.08 -18.33 19.71
CA GLY A 68 -5.89 -18.36 18.50
C GLY A 68 -5.57 -17.24 17.51
N ALA A 69 -4.72 -16.29 17.91
CA ALA A 69 -4.27 -15.15 17.12
C ALA A 69 -5.39 -14.24 16.59
N GLY A 70 -6.58 -14.27 17.21
CA GLY A 70 -7.71 -13.43 16.83
C GLY A 70 -7.76 -12.11 17.60
N ALA A 71 -7.27 -12.11 18.84
CA ALA A 71 -7.17 -10.95 19.73
C ALA A 71 -5.73 -10.78 20.27
N GLY A 72 -5.58 -10.02 21.35
CA GLY A 72 -4.31 -9.85 22.06
C GLY A 72 -3.21 -9.21 21.21
N ILE A 73 -1.95 -9.46 21.59
CA ILE A 73 -0.79 -8.93 20.86
C ILE A 73 -0.76 -9.36 19.39
N GLN A 74 -1.35 -10.51 19.04
CA GLN A 74 -1.42 -10.98 17.66
C GLN A 74 -2.34 -10.09 16.81
N ALA A 75 -3.51 -9.72 17.33
CA ALA A 75 -4.39 -8.77 16.63
C ALA A 75 -3.73 -7.39 16.55
N ASP A 76 -3.05 -6.96 17.61
CA ASP A 76 -2.37 -5.68 17.66
C ASP A 76 -1.25 -5.57 16.61
N LEU A 77 -0.39 -6.60 16.53
CA LEU A 77 0.66 -6.73 15.52
C LEU A 77 0.08 -6.71 14.11
N LYS A 78 -0.97 -7.50 13.86
CA LYS A 78 -1.62 -7.59 12.54
C LYS A 78 -2.27 -6.26 12.13
N ALA A 79 -2.93 -5.59 13.06
CA ALA A 79 -3.56 -4.29 12.84
C ALA A 79 -2.51 -3.22 12.50
N CYS A 80 -1.43 -3.13 13.27
CA CYS A 80 -0.34 -2.19 13.01
C CYS A 80 0.36 -2.49 11.68
N ALA A 81 0.62 -3.77 11.37
CA ALA A 81 1.20 -4.19 10.11
C ALA A 81 0.31 -3.85 8.91
N ALA A 82 -1.01 -4.08 9.01
CA ALA A 82 -1.98 -3.67 8.00
C ALA A 82 -1.99 -2.14 7.81
N SER A 83 -1.72 -1.39 8.87
CA SER A 83 -1.53 0.06 8.86
C SER A 83 -0.13 0.52 8.46
N ARG A 84 0.81 -0.38 8.10
CA ARG A 84 2.22 -0.06 7.75
C ARG A 84 2.99 0.64 8.86
N VAL A 85 2.74 0.24 10.10
CA VAL A 85 3.39 0.75 11.31
C VAL A 85 4.20 -0.37 11.94
N TYR A 86 5.43 -0.08 12.38
CA TYR A 86 6.21 -1.07 13.13
C TYR A 86 5.60 -1.24 14.51
N CYS A 87 5.40 -2.49 14.94
CA CYS A 87 4.76 -2.79 16.21
C CYS A 87 5.63 -3.74 17.03
N SER A 88 6.07 -3.27 18.20
CA SER A 88 6.73 -4.08 19.22
C SER A 88 5.72 -4.54 20.27
N THR A 89 6.09 -5.53 21.08
CA THR A 89 5.20 -6.16 22.04
C THR A 89 5.86 -6.33 23.40
N VAL A 90 5.09 -6.06 24.45
CA VAL A 90 5.33 -6.54 25.82
C VAL A 90 4.19 -7.48 26.17
N ILE A 91 4.53 -8.71 26.54
CA ILE A 91 3.54 -9.73 26.88
C ILE A 91 3.27 -9.69 28.38
N THR A 92 2.00 -9.54 28.76
CA THR A 92 1.56 -9.51 30.17
C THR A 92 1.05 -10.87 30.67
N ALA A 93 0.54 -11.69 29.75
CA ALA A 93 0.11 -13.05 30.01
C ALA A 93 0.03 -13.84 28.69
N VAL A 94 0.05 -15.17 28.78
CA VAL A 94 -0.22 -16.06 27.66
C VAL A 94 -1.52 -16.80 27.95
N THR A 95 -2.48 -16.74 27.03
CA THR A 95 -3.72 -17.50 27.14
C THR A 95 -3.67 -18.74 26.26
N ALA A 96 -3.96 -19.91 26.84
CA ALA A 96 -4.37 -21.07 26.08
C ALA A 96 -5.81 -20.81 25.63
N GLN A 97 -5.97 -20.23 24.46
CA GLN A 97 -7.23 -19.71 23.94
C GLN A 97 -7.39 -20.07 22.47
N ASN A 98 -8.63 -20.29 22.06
CA ASN A 98 -9.00 -20.44 20.66
C ASN A 98 -10.45 -19.99 20.47
N THR A 99 -11.04 -20.26 19.30
CA THR A 99 -12.41 -19.82 18.97
C THR A 99 -13.49 -20.32 19.94
N VAL A 100 -13.26 -21.42 20.69
CA VAL A 100 -14.25 -21.95 21.65
C VAL A 100 -14.14 -21.33 23.05
N GLY A 101 -13.20 -20.41 23.28
CA GLY A 101 -13.01 -19.70 24.55
C GLY A 101 -11.60 -19.83 25.12
N VAL A 102 -11.44 -19.48 26.39
CA VAL A 102 -10.18 -19.55 27.13
C VAL A 102 -10.13 -20.84 27.97
N GLN A 103 -9.06 -21.64 27.81
CA GLN A 103 -8.82 -22.87 28.56
C GLN A 103 -7.80 -22.69 29.69
N GLY A 104 -6.96 -21.66 29.59
CA GLY A 104 -5.96 -21.37 30.62
C GLY A 104 -5.32 -20.01 30.42
N VAL A 105 -4.84 -19.43 31.52
CA VAL A 105 -4.14 -18.15 31.56
C VAL A 105 -2.88 -18.31 32.39
N ASN A 106 -1.73 -17.96 31.80
CA ASN A 106 -0.46 -17.88 32.51
C ASN A 106 0.01 -16.43 32.55
N ILE A 107 -0.04 -15.80 33.72
CA ILE A 107 0.39 -14.42 33.92
C ILE A 107 1.92 -14.39 33.99
N LEU A 108 2.55 -13.45 33.27
CA LEU A 108 3.99 -13.28 33.34
C LEU A 108 4.40 -12.56 34.64
N PRO A 109 5.54 -12.93 35.25
CA PRO A 109 6.08 -12.19 36.39
C PRO A 109 6.26 -10.70 36.08
N GLU A 110 5.89 -9.85 37.03
CA GLU A 110 5.87 -8.38 36.89
C GLU A 110 7.25 -7.76 36.66
N ASP A 111 8.28 -8.33 37.27
CA ASP A 111 9.69 -8.03 37.03
C ASP A 111 10.09 -8.33 35.58
N PHE A 112 9.64 -9.46 35.02
CA PHE A 112 9.89 -9.78 33.62
C PHE A 112 9.09 -8.89 32.65
N VAL A 113 7.89 -8.43 33.04
CA VAL A 113 7.15 -7.40 32.28
C VAL A 113 7.91 -6.07 32.28
N ALA A 114 8.50 -5.68 33.42
CA ALA A 114 9.33 -4.49 33.53
C ALA A 114 10.59 -4.57 32.64
N GLU A 115 11.25 -5.73 32.62
CA GLU A 115 12.41 -5.98 31.76
C GLU A 115 12.08 -5.84 30.27
N GLN A 116 10.94 -6.38 29.83
CA GLN A 116 10.47 -6.22 28.45
C GLN A 116 10.19 -4.74 28.11
N LEU A 117 9.48 -4.02 28.98
CA LEU A 117 9.19 -2.59 28.80
C LEU A 117 10.47 -1.78 28.69
N GLN A 118 11.42 -1.98 29.62
CA GLN A 118 12.71 -1.31 29.64
C GLN A 118 13.50 -1.61 28.36
N SER A 119 13.52 -2.88 27.92
CA SER A 119 14.27 -3.29 26.72
C SER A 119 13.79 -2.56 25.47
N VAL A 120 12.47 -2.41 25.29
CA VAL A 120 11.91 -1.73 24.10
C VAL A 120 11.99 -0.22 24.24
N LEU A 121 11.53 0.35 25.36
CA LEU A 121 11.37 1.79 25.53
C LEU A 121 12.71 2.53 25.60
N SER A 122 13.79 1.88 26.06
CA SER A 122 15.11 2.52 26.16
C SER A 122 15.92 2.55 24.86
N ASP A 123 15.52 1.78 23.84
CA ASP A 123 16.28 1.65 22.58
C ASP A 123 15.47 2.10 21.35
N MET A 124 14.22 1.65 21.23
CA MET A 124 13.54 1.60 19.92
C MET A 124 12.70 2.84 19.58
N HIS A 125 12.77 3.90 20.39
CA HIS A 125 12.00 5.15 20.24
C HIS A 125 10.51 4.92 19.87
N VAL A 126 9.72 4.47 20.84
CA VAL A 126 8.29 4.22 20.67
C VAL A 126 7.52 5.54 20.56
N ASP A 127 6.66 5.67 19.53
CA ASP A 127 5.81 6.84 19.36
C ASP A 127 4.53 6.74 20.21
N VAL A 128 3.86 5.59 20.19
CA VAL A 128 2.56 5.39 20.84
C VAL A 128 2.55 4.06 21.58
N VAL A 129 1.96 4.03 22.77
CA VAL A 129 1.72 2.79 23.52
C VAL A 129 0.24 2.46 23.48
N LYS A 130 -0.08 1.21 23.18
CA LYS A 130 -1.43 0.65 23.29
C LYS A 130 -1.45 -0.39 24.40
N THR A 131 -2.42 -0.31 25.31
CA THR A 131 -2.63 -1.36 26.33
C THR A 131 -3.80 -2.25 25.95
N GLY A 132 -3.68 -3.55 26.21
CA GLY A 132 -4.80 -4.50 26.17
C GLY A 132 -5.04 -5.10 27.55
N MET A 133 -5.13 -6.43 27.63
CA MET A 133 -5.31 -7.14 28.90
C MET A 133 -4.13 -6.91 29.85
N LEU A 134 -4.39 -6.28 30.99
CA LEU A 134 -3.46 -6.12 32.12
C LEU A 134 -3.99 -6.95 33.30
N PRO A 135 -3.36 -8.08 33.67
CA PRO A 135 -4.01 -9.06 34.55
C PRO A 135 -3.81 -8.79 36.05
N SER A 136 -2.98 -7.81 36.44
CA SER A 136 -2.72 -7.50 37.85
C SER A 136 -2.47 -6.01 38.08
N LEU A 137 -2.73 -5.54 39.30
CA LEU A 137 -2.42 -4.18 39.75
C LEU A 137 -0.91 -3.87 39.65
N ASN A 138 -0.06 -4.85 39.95
CA ASN A 138 1.39 -4.67 39.88
C ASN A 138 1.87 -4.41 38.45
N ILE A 139 1.31 -5.11 37.46
CA ILE A 139 1.62 -4.87 36.05
C ILE A 139 1.17 -3.45 35.62
N VAL A 140 0.01 -2.98 36.09
CA VAL A 140 -0.43 -1.59 35.83
C VAL A 140 0.57 -0.60 36.41
N LYS A 141 1.02 -0.80 37.65
CA LYS A 141 2.02 0.07 38.30
C LYS A 141 3.36 0.08 37.55
N VAL A 142 3.87 -1.10 37.19
CA VAL A 142 5.10 -1.24 36.39
C VAL A 142 4.98 -0.48 35.07
N LEU A 143 3.87 -0.64 34.35
CA LEU A 143 3.63 0.09 33.11
C LEU A 143 3.68 1.60 33.33
N VAL A 144 2.90 2.11 34.29
CA VAL A 144 2.82 3.55 34.59
C VAL A 144 4.18 4.12 34.99
N GLU A 145 4.95 3.41 35.82
CA GLU A 145 6.31 3.80 36.20
C GLU A 145 7.27 3.86 35.00
N CYS A 146 7.20 2.88 34.09
CA CYS A 146 7.99 2.89 32.87
C CYS A 146 7.61 4.06 31.95
N LEU A 147 6.32 4.32 31.74
CA LEU A 147 5.86 5.42 30.88
C LEU A 147 6.16 6.82 31.46
N ARG A 148 6.25 6.94 32.79
CA ARG A 148 6.75 8.16 33.45
C ARG A 148 8.26 8.39 33.18
N LYS A 149 9.03 7.31 33.04
CA LYS A 149 10.49 7.37 32.73
C LYS A 149 10.77 7.58 31.24
N PHE A 150 9.97 6.97 30.37
CA PHE A 150 10.11 7.02 28.92
C PHE A 150 8.90 7.69 28.29
N PRO A 151 8.96 9.01 28.01
CA PRO A 151 7.83 9.73 27.46
C PRO A 151 7.50 9.26 26.05
N ILE A 152 6.21 9.15 25.78
CA ILE A 152 5.62 8.76 24.49
C ILE A 152 4.72 9.88 23.97
N LYS A 153 4.32 9.83 22.70
CA LYS A 153 3.41 10.83 22.12
C LYS A 153 1.96 10.63 22.54
N ALA A 154 1.52 9.38 22.67
CA ALA A 154 0.16 9.06 23.07
C ALA A 154 0.04 7.69 23.76
N LEU A 155 -0.90 7.58 24.70
CA LEU A 155 -1.33 6.34 25.34
C LEU A 155 -2.77 6.00 24.95
N VAL A 156 -2.96 4.85 24.29
CA VAL A 156 -4.26 4.28 23.92
C VAL A 156 -4.59 3.12 24.86
N VAL A 157 -5.69 3.23 25.61
CA VAL A 157 -6.10 2.20 26.58
C VAL A 157 -7.35 1.46 26.08
N ASP A 158 -7.20 0.17 25.78
CA ASP A 158 -8.33 -0.76 25.62
C ASP A 158 -8.56 -1.46 26.97
N PRO A 159 -9.61 -1.09 27.74
CA PRO A 159 -9.81 -1.54 29.12
C PRO A 159 -10.38 -2.96 29.16
N VAL A 160 -9.60 -3.92 28.66
CA VAL A 160 -10.00 -5.33 28.56
C VAL A 160 -10.10 -5.95 29.95
N MET A 161 -11.33 -6.03 30.46
CA MET A 161 -11.65 -6.65 31.75
C MET A 161 -12.33 -8.03 31.60
N ILE A 162 -12.96 -8.26 30.45
CA ILE A 162 -13.73 -9.47 30.15
C ILE A 162 -13.33 -9.92 28.73
N SER A 163 -13.14 -11.21 28.53
CA SER A 163 -12.86 -11.77 27.20
C SER A 163 -14.07 -11.61 26.28
N THR A 164 -13.87 -11.69 24.97
CA THR A 164 -14.99 -11.66 24.01
C THR A 164 -15.92 -12.89 24.18
N SER A 165 -15.41 -13.99 24.76
CA SER A 165 -16.19 -15.17 25.19
C SER A 165 -16.90 -15.01 26.55
N GLY A 166 -16.65 -13.93 27.30
CA GLY A 166 -17.33 -13.61 28.56
C GLY A 166 -16.56 -13.98 29.84
N ASP A 167 -15.34 -14.46 29.73
CA ASP A 167 -14.49 -14.85 30.86
C ASP A 167 -13.90 -13.61 31.54
N VAL A 168 -13.92 -13.54 32.88
CA VAL A 168 -13.32 -12.42 33.62
C VAL A 168 -11.79 -12.52 33.51
N LEU A 169 -11.17 -11.47 32.98
CA LEU A 169 -9.72 -11.38 32.75
C LEU A 169 -9.00 -10.47 33.76
N ALA A 170 -9.73 -9.57 34.42
CA ALA A 170 -9.21 -8.66 35.43
C ALA A 170 -10.13 -8.62 36.66
N GLY A 171 -9.54 -8.77 37.85
CA GLY A 171 -10.27 -8.71 39.12
C GLY A 171 -10.51 -7.27 39.63
N PRO A 172 -11.30 -7.09 40.70
CA PRO A 172 -11.64 -5.77 41.24
C PRO A 172 -10.44 -4.89 41.63
N SER A 173 -9.35 -5.49 42.09
CA SER A 173 -8.12 -4.77 42.45
C SER A 173 -7.40 -4.17 41.24
N VAL A 174 -7.57 -4.77 40.06
CA VAL A 174 -7.01 -4.26 38.79
C VAL A 174 -7.77 -3.02 38.35
N LEU A 175 -9.11 -3.03 38.49
CA LEU A 175 -9.96 -1.89 38.16
C LEU A 175 -9.54 -0.62 38.95
N ALA A 176 -9.25 -0.76 40.25
CA ALA A 176 -8.74 0.37 41.04
C ALA A 176 -7.45 0.95 40.46
N GLY A 177 -6.50 0.10 40.05
CA GLY A 177 -5.28 0.53 39.39
C GLY A 177 -5.51 1.24 38.05
N PHE A 178 -6.50 0.78 37.26
CA PHE A 178 -6.89 1.48 36.03
C PHE A 178 -7.37 2.89 36.35
N LEU A 179 -8.31 3.03 37.29
CA LEU A 179 -8.94 4.31 37.63
C LEU A 179 -7.96 5.31 38.26
N GLU A 180 -7.13 4.85 39.20
CA GLU A 180 -6.29 5.74 40.01
C GLU A 180 -4.96 6.10 39.33
N GLU A 181 -4.38 5.18 38.53
CA GLU A 181 -3.02 5.34 37.99
C GLU A 181 -2.98 5.48 36.47
N LEU A 182 -3.75 4.66 35.73
CA LEU A 182 -3.62 4.57 34.27
C LEU A 182 -4.50 5.58 33.50
N LEU A 183 -5.78 5.70 33.87
CA LEU A 183 -6.71 6.61 33.21
C LEU A 183 -6.28 8.08 33.25
N PRO A 184 -5.71 8.63 34.35
CA PRO A 184 -5.27 10.02 34.40
C PRO A 184 -4.17 10.40 33.40
N MET A 185 -3.41 9.43 32.87
CA MET A 185 -2.39 9.67 31.85
C MET A 185 -2.79 9.21 30.45
N THR A 186 -4.04 8.76 30.27
CA THR A 186 -4.54 8.19 29.03
C THR A 186 -4.96 9.27 28.03
N ASP A 187 -4.48 9.20 26.79
CA ASP A 187 -4.92 10.11 25.73
C ASP A 187 -6.26 9.68 25.13
N ILE A 188 -6.50 8.37 25.01
CA ILE A 188 -7.83 7.84 24.65
C ILE A 188 -8.09 6.48 25.31
N VAL A 189 -9.27 6.34 25.91
CA VAL A 189 -9.79 5.05 26.39
C VAL A 189 -10.93 4.57 25.48
N THR A 190 -10.95 3.27 25.15
CA THR A 190 -11.89 2.71 24.17
C THR A 190 -12.80 1.62 24.75
N PRO A 191 -13.62 1.87 25.79
CA PRO A 191 -14.45 0.83 26.41
C PRO A 191 -15.62 0.40 25.51
N ASN A 192 -16.00 -0.88 25.52
CA ASN A 192 -17.33 -1.32 25.06
C ASN A 192 -18.41 -1.01 26.12
N ILE A 193 -19.68 -1.27 25.80
CA ILE A 193 -20.81 -1.03 26.71
C ILE A 193 -20.62 -1.70 28.09
N LYS A 194 -20.16 -2.96 28.12
CA LYS A 194 -19.95 -3.70 29.37
C LYS A 194 -18.78 -3.14 30.17
N GLU A 195 -17.69 -2.81 29.49
CA GLU A 195 -16.50 -2.20 30.09
C GLU A 195 -16.82 -0.80 30.64
N ALA A 196 -17.55 0.02 29.89
CA ALA A 196 -18.00 1.34 30.33
C ALA A 196 -18.92 1.24 31.56
N SER A 197 -19.82 0.26 31.57
CA SER A 197 -20.65 -0.04 32.74
C SER A 197 -19.80 -0.37 33.97
N VAL A 198 -18.80 -1.25 33.83
CA VAL A 198 -17.90 -1.63 34.93
C VAL A 198 -17.06 -0.45 35.43
N LEU A 199 -16.49 0.35 34.51
CA LEU A 199 -15.74 1.56 34.86
C LEU A 199 -16.57 2.56 35.68
N LEU A 200 -17.89 2.58 35.47
CA LEU A 200 -18.84 3.45 36.16
C LEU A 200 -19.55 2.78 37.35
N GLY A 201 -19.03 1.64 37.84
CA GLY A 201 -19.59 0.97 39.02
C GLY A 201 -20.85 0.13 38.75
N GLY A 202 -21.02 -0.37 37.53
CA GLY A 202 -22.09 -1.30 37.14
C GLY A 202 -23.37 -0.64 36.62
N VAL A 203 -23.29 0.62 36.18
CA VAL A 203 -24.46 1.35 35.63
C VAL A 203 -24.91 0.72 34.30
N PRO A 204 -26.18 0.34 34.13
CA PRO A 204 -26.66 -0.26 32.90
C PRO A 204 -26.75 0.79 31.78
N LEU A 205 -26.19 0.46 30.60
CA LEU A 205 -26.20 1.31 29.41
C LEU A 205 -27.05 0.64 28.32
N LYS A 206 -28.15 1.27 27.92
CA LYS A 206 -29.16 0.67 27.01
C LYS A 206 -29.45 1.51 25.77
N SER A 207 -28.93 2.72 25.70
CA SER A 207 -29.17 3.66 24.60
C SER A 207 -27.90 4.46 24.24
N VAL A 208 -27.91 5.08 23.07
CA VAL A 208 -26.86 6.03 22.65
C VAL A 208 -26.77 7.22 23.61
N SER A 209 -27.90 7.66 24.18
CA SER A 209 -27.92 8.71 25.21
C SER A 209 -27.17 8.27 26.48
N ASP A 210 -27.32 7.02 26.90
CA ASP A 210 -26.57 6.47 28.03
C ASP A 210 -25.07 6.41 27.70
N MET A 211 -24.72 6.04 26.47
CA MET A 211 -23.32 6.03 26.01
C MET A 211 -22.68 7.43 26.03
N ARG A 212 -23.41 8.47 25.61
CA ARG A 212 -22.94 9.88 25.71
C ARG A 212 -22.69 10.28 27.16
N THR A 213 -23.63 9.92 28.05
CA THR A 213 -23.50 10.17 29.49
C THR A 213 -22.28 9.44 30.06
N ALA A 214 -22.12 8.17 29.69
CA ALA A 214 -20.99 7.34 30.11
C ALA A 214 -19.65 7.90 29.59
N ALA A 215 -19.58 8.35 28.33
CA ALA A 215 -18.37 8.94 27.76
C ALA A 215 -17.91 10.17 28.56
N LYS A 216 -18.86 11.03 28.96
CA LYS A 216 -18.57 12.21 29.79
C LYS A 216 -18.10 11.82 31.19
N LEU A 217 -18.81 10.91 31.86
CA LEU A 217 -18.43 10.46 33.20
C LEU A 217 -17.07 9.76 33.21
N ILE A 218 -16.74 8.99 32.17
CA ILE A 218 -15.43 8.35 32.03
C ILE A 218 -14.34 9.38 31.76
N HIS A 219 -14.61 10.41 30.96
CA HIS A 219 -13.67 11.51 30.75
C HIS A 219 -13.35 12.22 32.07
N ASP A 220 -14.34 12.42 32.94
CA ASP A 220 -14.15 13.01 34.27
C ASP A 220 -13.25 12.16 35.21
N LEU A 221 -12.98 10.89 34.86
CA LEU A 221 -12.02 10.03 35.56
C LEU A 221 -10.57 10.26 35.13
N GLY A 222 -10.30 11.09 34.10
CA GLY A 222 -8.96 11.49 33.71
C GLY A 222 -8.54 11.35 32.23
N PRO A 223 -9.07 10.41 31.42
CA PRO A 223 -8.67 10.29 30.02
C PRO A 223 -9.02 11.52 29.20
N ARG A 224 -8.11 11.97 28.33
CA ARG A 224 -8.36 13.15 27.48
C ARG A 224 -9.49 12.93 26.47
N ASN A 225 -9.65 11.70 25.99
CA ASN A 225 -10.67 11.34 25.02
C ASN A 225 -11.28 9.99 25.39
N VAL A 226 -12.55 9.79 25.04
CA VAL A 226 -13.30 8.56 25.32
C VAL A 226 -14.04 8.10 24.08
N LEU A 227 -13.88 6.83 23.72
CA LEU A 227 -14.64 6.17 22.66
C LEU A 227 -15.45 5.01 23.24
N VAL A 228 -16.74 5.24 23.51
CA VAL A 228 -17.65 4.17 23.95
C VAL A 228 -18.15 3.40 22.73
N LYS A 229 -17.71 2.14 22.61
CA LYS A 229 -18.04 1.25 21.48
C LYS A 229 -19.44 0.68 21.67
N GLY A 230 -20.36 0.92 20.74
CA GLY A 230 -21.77 0.53 20.86
C GLY A 230 -22.18 -0.69 20.03
N GLY A 231 -21.23 -1.39 19.41
CA GLY A 231 -21.50 -2.60 18.62
C GLY A 231 -22.34 -3.67 19.34
N ASP A 232 -22.36 -3.67 20.67
CA ASP A 232 -23.13 -4.58 21.54
C ASP A 232 -24.50 -4.03 22.00
N LEU A 233 -24.94 -2.86 21.48
CA LEU A 233 -26.21 -2.26 21.87
C LEU A 233 -27.36 -3.21 21.50
N PRO A 234 -28.21 -3.61 22.46
CA PRO A 234 -29.28 -4.56 22.19
C PRO A 234 -30.31 -3.99 21.22
N ASN A 235 -30.79 -4.81 20.29
CA ASN A 235 -31.86 -4.48 19.33
C ASN A 235 -31.58 -3.30 18.38
N SER A 236 -30.31 -2.89 18.21
CA SER A 236 -29.92 -1.88 17.22
C SER A 236 -29.56 -2.52 15.87
N LEU A 237 -30.08 -1.94 14.78
CA LEU A 237 -29.65 -2.27 13.41
C LEU A 237 -28.33 -1.58 13.03
N ASP A 238 -27.94 -0.55 13.78
CA ASP A 238 -26.73 0.24 13.57
C ASP A 238 -25.70 -0.03 14.68
N ALA A 239 -24.43 -0.05 14.30
CA ALA A 239 -23.30 -0.04 15.21
C ALA A 239 -22.83 1.41 15.41
N ILE A 240 -23.32 2.04 16.48
CA ILE A 240 -23.05 3.44 16.81
C ILE A 240 -21.98 3.49 17.89
N ASP A 241 -20.83 4.13 17.61
CA ASP A 241 -19.82 4.42 18.63
C ASP A 241 -19.89 5.90 19.00
N VAL A 242 -19.73 6.22 20.28
CA VAL A 242 -19.76 7.59 20.79
C VAL A 242 -18.36 8.02 21.17
N PHE A 243 -17.80 8.96 20.42
CA PHE A 243 -16.52 9.60 20.71
C PHE A 243 -16.76 10.96 21.39
N PHE A 244 -16.04 11.21 22.47
CA PHE A 244 -16.06 12.47 23.22
C PHE A 244 -14.61 12.94 23.43
N ASP A 245 -14.29 14.15 23.01
CA ASP A 245 -12.94 14.74 23.08
C ASP A 245 -12.73 15.70 24.26
N GLY A 246 -13.73 15.79 25.15
CA GLY A 246 -13.78 16.72 26.27
C GLY A 246 -14.66 17.95 26.01
N GLU A 247 -14.96 18.26 24.76
CA GLU A 247 -15.78 19.42 24.37
C GLU A 247 -17.00 19.00 23.54
N GLU A 248 -16.76 18.22 22.48
CA GLU A 248 -17.76 17.81 21.50
C GLU A 248 -17.98 16.30 21.48
N PHE A 249 -19.21 15.92 21.12
CA PHE A 249 -19.58 14.53 20.90
C PHE A 249 -19.71 14.23 19.42
N TYR A 250 -19.15 13.10 19.03
CA TYR A 250 -19.22 12.57 17.68
C TYR A 250 -19.82 11.17 17.71
N GLU A 251 -20.97 11.02 17.05
CA GLU A 251 -21.61 9.73 16.85
C GLU A 251 -21.12 9.14 15.53
N LEU A 252 -20.45 8.01 15.61
CA LEU A 252 -19.88 7.32 14.46
C LEU A 252 -20.78 6.13 14.14
N CYS A 253 -21.61 6.28 13.10
CA CYS A 253 -22.60 5.31 12.71
C CYS A 253 -22.11 4.44 11.54
N SER A 254 -22.34 3.13 11.64
CA SER A 254 -22.15 2.17 10.55
C SER A 254 -23.24 1.10 10.62
N SER A 255 -23.57 0.46 9.50
CA SER A 255 -24.52 -0.66 9.52
C SER A 255 -23.95 -1.83 10.31
N ARG A 256 -24.78 -2.53 11.10
CA ARG A 256 -24.34 -3.70 11.83
C ARG A 256 -24.05 -4.86 10.87
N VAL A 257 -22.82 -5.38 10.90
CA VAL A 257 -22.43 -6.51 10.07
C VAL A 257 -22.89 -7.81 10.73
N ASN A 258 -23.77 -8.56 10.05
CA ASN A 258 -24.20 -9.88 10.52
C ASN A 258 -23.10 -10.92 10.25
N THR A 259 -22.22 -11.15 11.23
CA THR A 259 -21.16 -12.16 11.18
C THR A 259 -20.88 -12.74 12.56
N ARG A 260 -20.38 -13.98 12.60
CA ARG A 260 -19.77 -14.55 13.82
C ARG A 260 -18.31 -14.10 14.01
N ASN A 261 -17.71 -13.46 13.02
CA ASN A 261 -16.28 -13.17 13.01
C ASN A 261 -15.93 -11.84 13.70
N SER A 262 -16.29 -11.73 14.98
CA SER A 262 -16.11 -10.51 15.80
C SER A 262 -14.99 -10.61 16.84
N HIS A 263 -14.30 -11.76 16.93
CA HIS A 263 -13.22 -11.96 17.90
C HIS A 263 -12.06 -11.00 17.62
N GLY A 264 -11.66 -10.23 18.64
CA GLY A 264 -10.56 -9.25 18.54
C GLY A 264 -10.90 -7.89 17.90
N THR A 265 -12.18 -7.59 17.67
CA THR A 265 -12.63 -6.28 17.15
C THR A 265 -12.16 -5.11 18.02
N GLY A 266 -12.30 -5.22 19.35
CA GLY A 266 -11.84 -4.21 20.30
C GLY A 266 -10.32 -3.95 20.24
N CYS A 267 -9.52 -5.02 20.36
CA CYS A 267 -8.06 -4.90 20.30
C CYS A 267 -7.58 -4.29 18.97
N THR A 268 -8.20 -4.72 17.87
CA THR A 268 -7.88 -4.22 16.53
C THR A 268 -8.25 -2.75 16.38
N LEU A 269 -9.42 -2.31 16.87
CA LEU A 269 -9.84 -0.91 16.81
C LEU A 269 -8.84 -0.01 17.54
N ALA A 270 -8.50 -0.36 18.80
CA ALA A 270 -7.54 0.39 19.60
C ALA A 270 -6.15 0.43 18.94
N SER A 271 -5.70 -0.69 18.37
CA SER A 271 -4.42 -0.77 17.66
C SER A 271 -4.40 0.04 16.36
N CYS A 272 -5.51 0.11 15.62
CA CYS A 272 -5.63 1.00 14.47
C CYS A 272 -5.58 2.48 14.88
N ILE A 273 -6.22 2.86 15.99
CA ILE A 273 -6.12 4.23 16.54
C ILE A 273 -4.65 4.53 16.89
N ALA A 274 -3.98 3.63 17.62
CA ALA A 274 -2.59 3.80 18.00
C ALA A 274 -1.66 3.94 16.77
N ALA A 275 -1.88 3.14 15.74
CA ALA A 275 -1.13 3.19 14.49
C ALA A 275 -1.32 4.52 13.75
N GLU A 276 -2.55 5.05 13.69
CA GLU A 276 -2.82 6.35 13.06
C GLU A 276 -2.22 7.52 13.86
N LEU A 277 -2.29 7.48 15.19
CA LEU A 277 -1.63 8.47 16.04
C LEU A 277 -0.10 8.45 15.86
N ALA A 278 0.51 7.27 15.74
CA ALA A 278 1.95 7.15 15.49
C ALA A 278 2.37 7.79 14.15
N LYS A 279 1.49 7.76 13.13
CA LYS A 279 1.68 8.44 11.83
C LYS A 279 1.49 9.96 11.91
N GLY A 280 0.94 10.48 13.02
CA GLY A 280 0.67 11.91 13.22
C GLY A 280 -0.75 12.34 12.83
N SER A 281 -1.69 11.40 12.67
CA SER A 281 -3.11 11.73 12.47
C SER A 281 -3.70 12.40 13.71
N SER A 282 -4.71 13.26 13.53
CA SER A 282 -5.47 13.81 14.67
C SER A 282 -6.31 12.72 15.35
N MET A 283 -6.68 12.93 16.61
CA MET A 283 -7.43 11.94 17.39
C MET A 283 -8.74 11.51 16.71
N LEU A 284 -9.59 12.48 16.32
CA LEU A 284 -10.85 12.20 15.63
C LEU A 284 -10.62 11.47 14.28
N SER A 285 -9.56 11.84 13.55
CA SER A 285 -9.22 11.17 12.29
C SER A 285 -8.78 9.72 12.53
N ALA A 286 -7.95 9.48 13.56
CA ALA A 286 -7.49 8.15 13.95
C ALA A 286 -8.68 7.25 14.32
N VAL A 287 -9.62 7.76 15.11
CA VAL A 287 -10.86 7.05 15.50
C VAL A 287 -11.72 6.73 14.28
N LYS A 288 -11.97 7.69 13.39
CA LYS A 288 -12.74 7.48 12.16
C LYS A 288 -12.11 6.42 11.26
N THR A 289 -10.79 6.50 11.03
CA THR A 289 -10.05 5.52 10.24
C THR A 289 -10.13 4.12 10.84
N ALA A 290 -9.96 4.01 12.17
CA ALA A 290 -10.05 2.73 12.86
C ALA A 290 -11.45 2.10 12.77
N LYS A 291 -12.52 2.89 12.94
CA LYS A 291 -13.89 2.40 12.78
C LYS A 291 -14.13 1.87 11.37
N HIS A 292 -13.72 2.65 10.36
CA HIS A 292 -13.85 2.24 8.96
C HIS A 292 -13.08 0.95 8.65
N PHE A 293 -11.87 0.80 9.22
CA PHE A 293 -11.08 -0.41 9.09
C PHE A 293 -11.83 -1.64 9.64
N ILE A 294 -12.40 -1.54 10.84
CA ILE A 294 -13.17 -2.64 11.45
C ILE A 294 -14.39 -2.99 10.62
N GLU A 295 -15.16 -2.00 10.18
CA GLU A 295 -16.32 -2.22 9.32
C GLU A 295 -15.93 -2.99 8.05
N ALA A 296 -14.92 -2.50 7.33
CA ALA A 296 -14.43 -3.15 6.11
C ALA A 296 -13.93 -4.58 6.39
N ALA A 297 -13.20 -4.78 7.48
CA ALA A 297 -12.67 -6.09 7.86
C ALA A 297 -13.78 -7.10 8.18
N LEU A 298 -14.81 -6.68 8.92
CA LEU A 298 -15.96 -7.51 9.26
C LEU A 298 -16.79 -7.87 8.03
N VAL A 299 -17.03 -6.89 7.14
CA VAL A 299 -17.74 -7.15 5.87
C VAL A 299 -16.97 -8.13 5.00
N TYR A 300 -15.67 -7.90 4.81
CA TYR A 300 -14.80 -8.78 4.01
C TYR A 300 -14.75 -10.19 4.59
N SER A 301 -14.67 -10.29 5.91
CA SER A 301 -14.47 -11.54 6.61
C SER A 301 -15.78 -12.23 6.97
N ARG A 302 -16.94 -11.71 6.57
CA ARG A 302 -18.25 -12.15 7.06
C ARG A 302 -18.44 -13.67 6.98
N ASP A 303 -18.00 -14.23 5.86
CA ASP A 303 -18.22 -15.63 5.48
C ASP A 303 -16.98 -16.52 5.71
N LEU A 304 -15.92 -15.97 6.34
CA LEU A 304 -14.71 -16.75 6.67
C LEU A 304 -14.99 -17.79 7.76
N VAL A 305 -14.38 -18.95 7.63
CA VAL A 305 -14.52 -20.05 8.60
C VAL A 305 -13.14 -20.41 9.15
N ILE A 306 -12.85 -19.91 10.34
CA ILE A 306 -11.68 -20.30 11.14
C ILE A 306 -12.22 -20.76 12.50
N GLY A 307 -11.92 -22.00 12.87
CA GLY A 307 -12.39 -22.61 14.11
C GLY A 307 -13.91 -22.85 14.17
N ASN A 308 -14.32 -23.52 15.25
CA ASN A 308 -15.68 -24.04 15.44
C ASN A 308 -16.47 -23.32 16.52
N GLY A 309 -15.86 -22.37 17.24
CA GLY A 309 -16.55 -21.68 18.32
C GLY A 309 -17.52 -20.59 17.85
N ALA A 310 -18.18 -19.97 18.84
CA ALA A 310 -19.24 -18.99 18.61
C ALA A 310 -18.74 -17.69 17.98
N GLN A 311 -17.47 -17.35 18.20
CA GLN A 311 -16.84 -16.16 17.64
C GLN A 311 -15.55 -16.53 16.92
N GLY A 312 -15.48 -16.20 15.64
CA GLY A 312 -14.28 -16.37 14.81
C GLY A 312 -13.46 -15.09 14.70
N PRO A 313 -12.18 -15.17 14.32
CA PRO A 313 -11.40 -14.00 13.94
C PRO A 313 -11.79 -13.49 12.55
N PHE A 314 -11.36 -12.28 12.21
CA PHE A 314 -11.45 -11.70 10.87
C PHE A 314 -10.05 -11.45 10.28
N ASP A 315 -10.00 -11.14 8.99
CA ASP A 315 -8.75 -10.92 8.26
C ASP A 315 -8.28 -9.45 8.35
N HIS A 316 -7.30 -9.19 9.21
CA HIS A 316 -6.65 -7.88 9.35
C HIS A 316 -5.97 -7.39 8.07
N PHE A 317 -5.57 -8.30 7.18
CA PHE A 317 -4.80 -7.96 5.99
C PHE A 317 -5.69 -7.72 4.77
N LEU A 318 -6.99 -7.48 4.93
CA LEU A 318 -7.86 -7.11 3.80
C LEU A 318 -7.30 -5.92 3.02
N ALA A 319 -6.68 -4.95 3.69
CA ALA A 319 -6.13 -3.76 3.03
C ALA A 319 -4.89 -4.10 2.18
N LEU A 320 -4.06 -5.04 2.65
CA LEU A 320 -2.93 -5.58 1.88
C LEU A 320 -3.40 -6.48 0.72
N LYS A 321 -4.51 -7.20 0.94
CA LYS A 321 -5.14 -8.02 -0.08
C LYS A 321 -5.95 -7.20 -1.07
N ASN A 322 -6.46 -6.03 -0.68
CA ASN A 322 -7.04 -5.02 -1.55
C ASN A 322 -5.93 -4.30 -2.33
N ILE A 323 -4.75 -4.04 -1.76
CA ILE A 323 -3.60 -3.68 -2.61
C ILE A 323 -3.29 -4.77 -3.66
N ASN A 324 -3.76 -6.02 -3.47
CA ASN A 324 -3.77 -7.09 -4.48
C ASN A 324 -5.14 -7.33 -5.18
N GLN A 325 -6.24 -6.69 -4.77
CA GLN A 325 -7.62 -6.91 -5.28
C GLN A 325 -8.28 -5.61 -5.80
N SER A 326 -8.08 -4.46 -5.18
CA SER A 326 -8.28 -3.13 -5.78
C SER A 326 -7.19 -2.76 -6.79
N SER A 327 -6.02 -3.43 -6.78
CA SER A 327 -5.12 -3.50 -7.96
C SER A 327 -5.63 -4.44 -9.06
N CYS A 328 -6.65 -5.24 -8.76
CA CYS A 328 -7.26 -6.14 -9.74
C CYS A 328 -8.62 -5.66 -10.24
N ARG A 329 -9.14 -4.49 -9.83
CA ARG A 329 -10.53 -4.10 -10.16
C ARG A 329 -10.81 -2.71 -10.71
N GLN A 330 -9.83 -1.84 -10.95
CA GLN A 330 -10.04 -0.74 -11.91
C GLN A 330 -8.81 -0.60 -12.82
N ASN A 331 -8.96 -1.21 -14.01
CA ASN A 331 -8.02 -1.28 -15.13
C ASN A 331 -6.83 -2.24 -14.98
N ARG A 332 -7.12 -3.54 -14.79
CA ARG A 332 -6.22 -4.55 -15.39
C ARG A 332 -6.13 -4.23 -16.88
N PHE A 333 -4.91 -4.01 -17.35
CA PHE A 333 -4.58 -3.98 -18.77
C PHE A 333 -5.42 -5.03 -19.51
N ASN A 334 -6.30 -4.58 -20.40
CA ASN A 334 -7.11 -5.47 -21.20
C ASN A 334 -6.32 -5.76 -22.49
N PRO A 335 -5.93 -7.02 -22.76
CA PRO A 335 -5.17 -7.34 -23.97
C PRO A 335 -5.88 -6.91 -25.27
N ASN A 336 -7.21 -6.75 -25.24
CA ASN A 336 -7.98 -6.26 -26.39
C ASN A 336 -7.73 -4.76 -26.68
N ASP A 337 -7.20 -3.99 -25.72
CA ASP A 337 -6.82 -2.60 -25.94
C ASP A 337 -5.68 -2.50 -26.98
N LEU A 338 -4.93 -3.59 -27.22
CA LEU A 338 -3.86 -3.64 -28.23
C LEU A 338 -4.35 -3.73 -29.68
N LEU A 339 -5.66 -3.88 -29.94
CA LEU A 339 -6.23 -4.16 -31.27
C LEU A 339 -5.74 -3.22 -32.37
N LEU A 340 -5.96 -1.91 -32.16
CA LEU A 340 -5.45 -0.85 -33.04
C LEU A 340 -4.62 0.13 -32.20
N TYR A 341 -3.32 -0.13 -32.20
CA TYR A 341 -2.34 0.59 -31.41
C TYR A 341 -1.77 1.77 -32.21
N ALA A 342 -2.11 3.00 -31.83
CA ALA A 342 -1.62 4.20 -32.51
C ALA A 342 -0.33 4.71 -31.86
N VAL A 343 0.76 4.86 -32.62
CA VAL A 343 2.00 5.49 -32.13
C VAL A 343 2.17 6.83 -32.83
N THR A 344 2.26 7.92 -32.05
CA THR A 344 2.38 9.26 -32.63
C THR A 344 3.77 9.54 -33.21
N ASP A 345 3.85 10.55 -34.07
CA ASP A 345 5.12 11.07 -34.59
C ASP A 345 4.96 12.56 -34.95
N SER A 346 5.68 13.45 -34.26
CA SER A 346 5.52 14.90 -34.46
C SER A 346 6.04 15.41 -35.79
N ALA A 347 7.02 14.76 -36.42
CA ALA A 347 7.50 15.19 -37.73
C ALA A 347 6.40 15.03 -38.79
N MET A 348 5.63 13.95 -38.72
CA MET A 348 4.48 13.71 -39.60
C MET A 348 3.35 14.70 -39.33
N ASN A 349 3.04 14.97 -38.06
CA ASN A 349 2.01 15.95 -37.70
C ASN A 349 2.40 17.38 -38.17
N LYS A 350 3.66 17.78 -38.01
CA LYS A 350 4.19 19.06 -38.52
C LYS A 350 4.06 19.18 -40.03
N LYS A 351 4.34 18.12 -40.80
CA LYS A 351 4.17 18.08 -42.26
C LYS A 351 2.74 18.44 -42.69
N TRP A 352 1.75 18.05 -41.90
CA TRP A 352 0.33 18.29 -42.16
C TRP A 352 -0.27 19.46 -41.37
N GLY A 353 0.55 20.26 -40.69
CA GLY A 353 0.11 21.47 -39.97
C GLY A 353 -0.83 21.22 -38.78
N ARG A 354 -0.77 20.04 -38.14
CA ARG A 354 -1.63 19.67 -37.00
C ARG A 354 -0.83 19.57 -35.70
N SER A 355 -1.47 19.92 -34.59
CA SER A 355 -0.94 19.65 -33.25
C SER A 355 -1.03 18.17 -32.88
N ILE A 356 -0.26 17.76 -31.88
CA ILE A 356 -0.31 16.39 -31.36
C ILE A 356 -1.68 16.07 -30.72
N ALA A 357 -2.29 17.05 -30.04
CA ALA A 357 -3.60 16.91 -29.43
C ALA A 357 -4.71 16.68 -30.48
N GLU A 358 -4.69 17.43 -31.59
CA GLU A 358 -5.62 17.21 -32.72
C GLU A 358 -5.43 15.83 -33.33
N ALA A 359 -4.17 15.39 -33.49
CA ALA A 359 -3.86 14.08 -34.02
C ALA A 359 -4.35 12.94 -33.10
N VAL A 360 -4.11 13.06 -31.78
CA VAL A 360 -4.58 12.10 -30.76
C VAL A 360 -6.10 12.05 -30.73
N LYS A 361 -6.78 13.20 -30.74
CA LYS A 361 -8.24 13.25 -30.79
C LYS A 361 -8.79 12.52 -32.03
N ALA A 362 -8.19 12.77 -33.20
CA ALA A 362 -8.64 12.15 -34.44
C ALA A 362 -8.44 10.63 -34.50
N VAL A 363 -7.34 10.09 -33.93
CA VAL A 363 -7.16 8.61 -33.86
C VAL A 363 -8.14 7.98 -32.86
N VAL A 364 -8.39 8.62 -31.72
CA VAL A 364 -9.30 8.08 -30.70
C VAL A 364 -10.75 8.08 -31.23
N GLU A 365 -11.20 9.15 -31.87
CA GLU A 365 -12.52 9.22 -32.55
C GLU A 365 -12.63 8.25 -33.74
N GLY A 366 -11.49 7.84 -34.29
CA GLY A 366 -11.39 6.90 -35.39
C GLY A 366 -11.40 5.43 -34.97
N GLY A 367 -11.34 5.14 -33.66
CA GLY A 367 -11.38 3.79 -33.12
C GLY A 367 -10.01 3.23 -32.70
N ALA A 368 -8.97 4.05 -32.54
CA ALA A 368 -7.74 3.55 -31.90
C ALA A 368 -8.05 3.08 -30.47
N THR A 369 -7.59 1.88 -30.11
CA THR A 369 -7.90 1.24 -28.82
C THR A 369 -6.82 1.46 -27.77
N ILE A 370 -5.65 1.98 -28.18
CA ILE A 370 -4.56 2.43 -27.31
C ILE A 370 -3.71 3.46 -28.06
N VAL A 371 -3.18 4.44 -27.34
CA VAL A 371 -2.30 5.48 -27.89
C VAL A 371 -0.95 5.46 -27.18
N GLN A 372 0.13 5.47 -27.94
CA GLN A 372 1.47 5.72 -27.44
C GLN A 372 1.96 7.07 -27.94
N LEU A 373 2.18 7.98 -26.98
CA LEU A 373 2.72 9.29 -27.26
C LEU A 373 4.24 9.21 -27.40
N ARG A 374 4.73 9.47 -28.61
CA ARG A 374 6.14 9.41 -28.97
C ARG A 374 6.57 10.75 -29.57
N GLU A 375 7.19 11.56 -28.72
CA GLU A 375 7.76 12.87 -29.06
C GLU A 375 9.28 12.81 -28.87
N LYS A 376 10.03 12.71 -29.98
CA LYS A 376 11.49 12.57 -29.94
C LYS A 376 12.25 13.88 -29.88
N ASP A 377 11.65 14.92 -30.46
CA ASP A 377 12.30 16.21 -30.68
C ASP A 377 11.73 17.32 -29.77
N ALA A 378 10.87 16.96 -28.82
CA ALA A 378 10.24 17.91 -27.90
C ALA A 378 11.09 18.06 -26.63
N GLU A 379 11.20 19.31 -26.14
CA GLU A 379 11.75 19.59 -24.83
C GLU A 379 10.86 18.99 -23.73
N THR A 380 11.45 18.63 -22.59
CA THR A 380 10.72 17.87 -21.55
C THR A 380 9.48 18.60 -21.04
N ARG A 381 9.53 19.93 -20.94
CA ARG A 381 8.38 20.74 -20.52
C ARG A 381 7.24 20.66 -21.52
N ASP A 382 7.53 20.92 -22.79
CA ASP A 382 6.53 20.93 -23.86
C ASP A 382 5.91 19.54 -24.01
N PHE A 383 6.74 18.50 -23.94
CA PHE A 383 6.26 17.11 -23.97
C PHE A 383 5.32 16.79 -22.80
N LEU A 384 5.61 17.28 -21.59
CA LEU A 384 4.74 17.08 -20.43
C LEU A 384 3.40 17.81 -20.57
N GLU A 385 3.42 19.04 -21.10
CA GLU A 385 2.21 19.82 -21.35
C GLU A 385 1.32 19.12 -22.39
N ASP A 386 1.91 18.67 -23.50
CA ASP A 386 1.22 17.88 -24.54
C ASP A 386 0.69 16.56 -24.00
N ALA A 387 1.48 15.84 -23.18
CA ALA A 387 1.07 14.58 -22.57
C ALA A 387 -0.16 14.75 -21.68
N LYS A 388 -0.24 15.83 -20.87
CA LYS A 388 -1.40 16.13 -20.03
C LYS A 388 -2.66 16.42 -20.85
N VAL A 389 -2.52 17.12 -21.98
CA VAL A 389 -3.65 17.39 -22.88
C VAL A 389 -4.13 16.09 -23.53
N CYS A 390 -3.21 15.29 -24.07
CA CYS A 390 -3.54 14.00 -24.69
C CYS A 390 -4.17 13.03 -23.69
N LEU A 391 -3.69 12.99 -22.44
CA LEU A 391 -4.25 12.12 -21.39
C LEU A 391 -5.71 12.45 -21.08
N LYS A 392 -6.07 13.74 -21.03
CA LYS A 392 -7.46 14.17 -20.84
C LYS A 392 -8.35 13.72 -22.00
N ILE A 393 -7.85 13.81 -23.23
CA ILE A 393 -8.57 13.35 -24.43
C ILE A 393 -8.78 11.83 -24.34
N CYS A 394 -7.71 11.07 -24.15
CA CYS A 394 -7.75 9.61 -24.03
C CYS A 394 -8.71 9.12 -22.93
N ARG A 395 -8.67 9.73 -21.74
CA ARG A 395 -9.59 9.41 -20.62
C ARG A 395 -11.06 9.65 -20.97
N LEU A 396 -11.38 10.70 -21.74
CA LEU A 396 -12.77 10.99 -22.14
C LEU A 396 -13.40 9.88 -22.99
N TYR A 397 -12.57 9.16 -23.76
CA TYR A 397 -13.02 8.08 -24.64
C TYR A 397 -12.69 6.69 -24.07
N GLY A 398 -12.13 6.61 -22.86
CA GLY A 398 -11.74 5.34 -22.23
C GLY A 398 -10.59 4.61 -22.94
N VAL A 399 -9.72 5.34 -23.63
CA VAL A 399 -8.56 4.78 -24.35
C VAL A 399 -7.29 4.99 -23.52
N PRO A 400 -6.48 3.96 -23.23
CA PRO A 400 -5.24 4.12 -22.49
C PRO A 400 -4.18 4.91 -23.26
N LEU A 401 -3.44 5.79 -22.55
CA LEU A 401 -2.31 6.55 -23.06
C LEU A 401 -1.00 6.08 -22.44
N LEU A 402 -0.07 5.63 -23.28
CA LEU A 402 1.29 5.23 -22.90
C LEU A 402 2.32 6.29 -23.32
N ILE A 403 3.31 6.53 -22.47
CA ILE A 403 4.46 7.38 -22.81
C ILE A 403 5.60 6.51 -23.35
N ASN A 404 6.15 6.89 -24.50
CA ASN A 404 7.29 6.22 -25.10
C ASN A 404 8.59 6.60 -24.37
N ASP A 405 9.33 5.61 -23.87
CA ASP A 405 10.69 5.66 -23.28
C ASP A 405 10.88 6.54 -22.01
N ARG A 406 10.07 7.59 -21.81
CA ARG A 406 10.22 8.62 -20.76
C ARG A 406 9.38 8.32 -19.51
N ILE A 407 9.90 7.47 -18.62
CA ILE A 407 9.24 7.09 -17.34
C ILE A 407 9.00 8.32 -16.44
N ASP A 408 9.93 9.28 -16.45
CA ASP A 408 9.83 10.53 -15.69
C ASP A 408 8.60 11.36 -16.12
N VAL A 409 8.34 11.45 -17.42
CA VAL A 409 7.16 12.13 -17.97
C VAL A 409 5.88 11.37 -17.60
N ALA A 410 5.89 10.04 -17.71
CA ALA A 410 4.75 9.20 -17.33
C ALA A 410 4.34 9.37 -15.86
N LEU A 411 5.32 9.45 -14.95
CA LEU A 411 5.09 9.74 -13.53
C LEU A 411 4.54 11.17 -13.34
N ALA A 412 5.13 12.16 -14.00
CA ALA A 412 4.76 13.56 -13.82
C ALA A 412 3.37 13.91 -14.36
N CYS A 413 2.86 13.20 -15.37
CA CYS A 413 1.49 13.39 -15.88
C CYS A 413 0.48 12.36 -15.40
N ASP A 414 0.90 11.35 -14.63
CA ASP A 414 0.06 10.20 -14.24
C ASP A 414 -0.54 9.47 -15.46
N ALA A 415 0.30 9.18 -16.47
CA ALA A 415 -0.11 8.40 -17.64
C ALA A 415 -0.53 6.97 -17.26
N ASP A 416 -1.26 6.28 -18.13
CA ASP A 416 -1.72 4.90 -17.88
C ASP A 416 -0.56 3.90 -17.94
N GLY A 417 0.55 4.26 -18.58
CA GLY A 417 1.75 3.44 -18.59
C GLY A 417 2.87 3.94 -19.50
N VAL A 418 3.80 3.04 -19.82
CA VAL A 418 4.93 3.28 -20.70
C VAL A 418 5.13 2.15 -21.69
N HIS A 419 5.81 2.47 -22.79
CA HIS A 419 6.41 1.47 -23.66
C HIS A 419 7.91 1.75 -23.77
N VAL A 420 8.74 0.74 -23.51
CA VAL A 420 10.20 0.85 -23.49
C VAL A 420 10.85 -0.06 -24.53
N GLY A 421 11.92 0.41 -25.15
CA GLY A 421 12.80 -0.36 -26.00
C GLY A 421 13.94 -1.05 -25.24
N GLN A 422 14.73 -1.83 -25.99
CA GLN A 422 15.84 -2.63 -25.46
C GLN A 422 17.04 -1.79 -24.97
N SER A 423 17.12 -0.52 -25.38
CA SER A 423 18.20 0.40 -24.98
C SER A 423 17.74 1.41 -23.93
N ASP A 424 16.48 1.33 -23.51
CA ASP A 424 15.87 2.25 -22.56
C ASP A 424 15.95 1.68 -21.14
N MET A 425 15.25 2.30 -20.19
CA MET A 425 15.19 1.80 -18.81
C MET A 425 14.67 0.35 -18.79
N PRO A 426 15.35 -0.59 -18.08
CA PRO A 426 14.87 -1.95 -17.94
C PRO A 426 13.44 -2.00 -17.39
N ALA A 427 12.59 -2.86 -17.98
CA ALA A 427 11.18 -2.99 -17.61
C ALA A 427 10.97 -3.26 -16.11
N ARG A 428 11.88 -4.03 -15.49
CA ARG A 428 11.87 -4.31 -14.04
C ARG A 428 12.00 -3.04 -13.18
N LEU A 429 12.87 -2.11 -13.59
CA LEU A 429 13.04 -0.83 -12.91
C LEU A 429 11.85 0.10 -13.19
N ALA A 430 11.35 0.12 -14.42
CA ALA A 430 10.14 0.85 -14.75
C ALA A 430 8.95 0.37 -13.89
N ARG A 431 8.79 -0.95 -13.70
CA ARG A 431 7.79 -1.55 -12.80
C ARG A 431 7.96 -1.13 -11.34
N THR A 432 9.19 -1.04 -10.86
CA THR A 432 9.48 -0.61 -9.49
C THR A 432 9.12 0.87 -9.27
N LEU A 433 9.35 1.73 -10.28
CA LEU A 433 9.06 3.15 -10.19
C LEU A 433 7.57 3.50 -10.40
N LEU A 434 6.95 2.88 -11.40
CA LEU A 434 5.56 3.16 -11.79
C LEU A 434 4.54 2.42 -10.93
N GLY A 435 4.96 1.35 -10.25
CA GLY A 435 4.10 0.49 -9.46
C GLY A 435 3.39 -0.59 -10.29
N PRO A 436 2.62 -1.47 -9.63
CA PRO A 436 1.98 -2.63 -10.25
C PRO A 436 0.81 -2.27 -11.18
N GLU A 437 0.24 -1.07 -11.07
CA GLU A 437 -0.98 -0.68 -11.80
C GLU A 437 -0.74 -0.18 -13.22
N LYS A 438 0.45 0.33 -13.51
CA LYS A 438 0.73 0.99 -14.80
C LYS A 438 1.02 -0.03 -15.89
N ILE A 439 0.57 0.23 -17.11
CA ILE A 439 0.81 -0.64 -18.26
C ILE A 439 2.28 -0.53 -18.69
N ILE A 440 2.98 -1.64 -18.85
CA ILE A 440 4.36 -1.68 -19.33
C ILE A 440 4.45 -2.54 -20.59
N GLY A 441 4.72 -1.88 -21.72
CA GLY A 441 5.06 -2.53 -22.99
C GLY A 441 6.56 -2.62 -23.22
N VAL A 442 7.02 -3.72 -23.80
CA VAL A 442 8.44 -3.89 -24.16
C VAL A 442 8.59 -4.27 -25.63
N SER A 443 9.41 -3.53 -26.36
CA SER A 443 9.77 -3.91 -27.74
C SER A 443 10.68 -5.14 -27.74
N CYS A 444 10.27 -6.23 -28.39
CA CYS A 444 11.00 -7.49 -28.48
C CYS A 444 11.20 -7.93 -29.94
N LYS A 445 12.31 -8.62 -30.22
CA LYS A 445 12.63 -9.17 -31.56
C LYS A 445 12.99 -10.66 -31.55
N THR A 446 13.14 -11.25 -30.37
CA THR A 446 13.55 -12.64 -30.18
C THR A 446 12.72 -13.29 -29.06
N PRO A 447 12.57 -14.62 -29.06
CA PRO A 447 11.96 -15.36 -27.95
C PRO A 447 12.60 -15.06 -26.59
N ASP A 448 13.92 -14.96 -26.51
CA ASP A 448 14.64 -14.68 -25.26
C ASP A 448 14.26 -13.31 -24.68
N GLN A 449 14.13 -12.29 -25.54
CA GLN A 449 13.66 -10.96 -25.12
C GLN A 449 12.22 -10.98 -24.64
N ALA A 450 11.34 -11.76 -25.30
CA ALA A 450 9.96 -11.93 -24.87
C ALA A 450 9.88 -12.62 -23.49
N GLN A 451 10.70 -13.64 -23.26
CA GLN A 451 10.81 -14.31 -21.97
C GLN A 451 11.34 -13.37 -20.89
N GLN A 452 12.37 -12.59 -21.20
CA GLN A 452 12.92 -11.61 -20.25
C GLN A 452 11.89 -10.52 -19.90
N ALA A 453 11.15 -10.00 -20.89
CA ALA A 453 10.08 -9.04 -20.64
C ALA A 453 8.99 -9.58 -19.70
N TRP A 454 8.64 -10.85 -19.83
CA TRP A 454 7.72 -11.52 -18.90
C TRP A 454 8.29 -11.63 -17.48
N ILE A 455 9.55 -12.03 -17.34
CA ILE A 455 10.24 -12.11 -16.04
C ILE A 455 10.33 -10.73 -15.38
N ASP A 456 10.54 -9.68 -16.16
CA ASP A 456 10.68 -8.31 -15.69
C ASP A 456 9.34 -7.61 -15.40
N GLY A 457 8.22 -8.29 -15.63
CA GLY A 457 6.88 -7.82 -15.27
C GLY A 457 6.24 -6.87 -16.27
N ALA A 458 6.56 -7.02 -17.57
CA ALA A 458 5.83 -6.35 -18.65
C ALA A 458 4.41 -6.94 -18.81
N ASP A 459 3.47 -6.11 -19.26
CA ASP A 459 2.07 -6.50 -19.50
C ASP A 459 1.85 -6.99 -20.93
N TYR A 460 2.63 -6.50 -21.88
CA TYR A 460 2.63 -6.97 -23.27
C TYR A 460 3.99 -6.73 -23.93
N ILE A 461 4.18 -7.34 -25.10
CA ILE A 461 5.35 -7.08 -25.95
C ILE A 461 4.95 -6.49 -27.30
N GLY A 462 5.71 -5.50 -27.75
CA GLY A 462 5.71 -5.05 -29.14
C GLY A 462 6.68 -5.90 -29.94
N CYS A 463 6.18 -6.86 -30.72
CA CYS A 463 7.03 -7.74 -31.52
C CYS A 463 7.15 -7.23 -32.94
N GLY A 464 8.36 -6.92 -33.43
CA GLY A 464 8.43 -6.46 -34.81
C GLY A 464 9.71 -5.90 -35.39
N GLY A 465 9.51 -5.17 -36.48
CA GLY A 465 10.25 -5.37 -37.73
C GLY A 465 9.53 -6.34 -38.67
N VAL A 466 8.20 -6.44 -38.62
CA VAL A 466 7.45 -7.39 -39.47
C VAL A 466 7.66 -7.07 -40.96
N TYR A 467 7.58 -5.79 -41.30
CA TYR A 467 7.90 -5.26 -42.63
C TYR A 467 8.94 -4.12 -42.53
N PRO A 468 9.62 -3.77 -43.63
CA PRO A 468 10.46 -2.58 -43.69
C PRO A 468 9.71 -1.31 -43.27
N THR A 469 10.39 -0.39 -42.58
CA THR A 469 9.76 0.84 -42.07
C THR A 469 10.72 2.03 -42.17
N ASN A 470 10.15 3.21 -42.43
CA ASN A 470 10.90 4.47 -42.46
C ASN A 470 11.07 5.10 -41.06
N THR A 471 10.47 4.53 -40.01
CA THR A 471 10.42 5.13 -38.65
C THR A 471 11.66 4.83 -37.78
N LYS A 472 12.45 3.80 -38.11
CA LYS A 472 13.75 3.50 -37.48
C LYS A 472 14.76 3.02 -38.55
N ALA A 473 15.82 3.79 -38.79
CA ALA A 473 16.73 3.67 -39.94
C ALA A 473 17.64 2.41 -40.00
N ASN A 474 17.47 1.41 -39.13
CA ASN A 474 18.29 0.18 -39.12
C ASN A 474 17.54 -1.01 -38.50
N ASN A 475 16.27 -1.19 -38.84
CA ASN A 475 15.45 -2.24 -38.23
C ASN A 475 15.55 -3.57 -39.01
N ARG A 476 16.26 -4.56 -38.45
CA ARG A 476 16.24 -5.95 -38.96
C ARG A 476 14.80 -6.45 -39.04
N THR A 477 14.37 -6.90 -40.22
CA THR A 477 13.03 -7.43 -40.44
C THR A 477 12.95 -8.90 -40.02
N ILE A 478 11.93 -9.25 -39.24
CA ILE A 478 11.66 -10.61 -38.75
C ILE A 478 10.61 -11.35 -39.61
N GLY A 479 9.82 -10.62 -40.41
CA GLY A 479 8.76 -11.21 -41.25
C GLY A 479 7.58 -11.76 -40.45
N LEU A 480 6.62 -12.37 -41.15
CA LEU A 480 5.45 -13.01 -40.55
C LEU A 480 5.82 -14.27 -39.77
N ASP A 481 6.80 -15.05 -40.26
CA ASP A 481 7.27 -16.26 -39.59
C ASP A 481 7.96 -15.96 -38.26
N GLY A 482 8.85 -14.95 -38.23
CA GLY A 482 9.50 -14.53 -36.99
C GLY A 482 8.51 -13.91 -35.99
N LEU A 483 7.47 -13.21 -36.46
CA LEU A 483 6.37 -12.77 -35.60
C LEU A 483 5.61 -13.97 -35.01
N LYS A 484 5.33 -14.99 -35.81
CA LYS A 484 4.64 -16.22 -35.37
C LYS A 484 5.45 -16.95 -34.30
N GLU A 485 6.75 -17.13 -34.50
CA GLU A 485 7.65 -17.74 -33.51
C GLU A 485 7.67 -16.96 -32.18
N ALA A 486 7.78 -15.64 -32.25
CA ALA A 486 7.76 -14.80 -31.06
C ALA A 486 6.41 -14.85 -30.32
N CYS A 487 5.30 -14.87 -31.05
CA CYS A 487 3.97 -15.04 -30.46
C CYS A 487 3.79 -16.40 -29.77
N GLN A 488 4.35 -17.47 -30.33
CA GLN A 488 4.30 -18.81 -29.74
C GLN A 488 5.18 -18.94 -28.50
N ALA A 489 6.33 -18.27 -28.47
CA ALA A 489 7.23 -18.25 -27.32
C ALA A 489 6.78 -17.31 -26.20
N SER A 490 6.01 -16.26 -26.53
CA SER A 490 5.58 -15.25 -25.57
C SER A 490 4.48 -15.76 -24.65
N LYS A 491 4.69 -15.56 -23.34
CA LYS A 491 3.65 -15.71 -22.31
C LYS A 491 2.79 -14.45 -22.14
N LEU A 492 3.17 -13.37 -22.81
CA LEU A 492 2.48 -12.09 -22.79
C LEU A 492 1.69 -11.87 -24.09
N PRO A 493 0.61 -11.07 -24.05
CA PRO A 493 -0.01 -10.51 -25.24
C PRO A 493 1.02 -9.83 -26.15
N VAL A 494 0.82 -9.96 -27.46
CA VAL A 494 1.71 -9.43 -28.49
C VAL A 494 0.97 -8.44 -29.36
N VAL A 495 1.56 -7.28 -29.58
CA VAL A 495 1.18 -6.35 -30.65
C VAL A 495 2.26 -6.38 -31.73
N ALA A 496 1.86 -6.56 -32.99
CA ALA A 496 2.78 -6.57 -34.11
C ALA A 496 3.22 -5.14 -34.44
N ILE A 497 4.52 -4.90 -34.60
CA ILE A 497 5.07 -3.56 -34.86
C ILE A 497 5.95 -3.50 -36.12
N GLY A 498 5.98 -2.34 -36.77
CA GLY A 498 6.93 -2.04 -37.85
C GLY A 498 6.44 -2.37 -39.26
N GLY A 499 6.22 -1.31 -40.04
CA GLY A 499 5.88 -1.39 -41.47
C GLY A 499 4.45 -1.85 -41.77
N ILE A 500 3.56 -1.80 -40.77
CA ILE A 500 2.16 -2.23 -40.90
C ILE A 500 1.28 -1.04 -41.33
N GLY A 501 0.32 -1.30 -42.21
CA GLY A 501 -0.67 -0.34 -42.70
C GLY A 501 -1.83 -1.04 -43.42
N LEU A 502 -2.65 -0.28 -44.16
CA LEU A 502 -3.88 -0.78 -44.77
C LEU A 502 -3.70 -1.99 -45.72
N SER A 503 -2.57 -2.07 -46.41
CA SER A 503 -2.33 -3.14 -47.39
C SER A 503 -1.94 -4.47 -46.78
N ASN A 504 -1.45 -4.49 -45.53
CA ASN A 504 -0.85 -5.69 -44.92
C ASN A 504 -1.35 -6.00 -43.51
N ALA A 505 -2.09 -5.12 -42.83
CA ALA A 505 -2.58 -5.35 -41.48
C ALA A 505 -3.49 -6.59 -41.37
N ARG A 506 -4.35 -6.85 -42.38
CA ARG A 506 -5.19 -8.05 -42.42
C ARG A 506 -4.36 -9.34 -42.40
N ALA A 507 -3.32 -9.41 -43.24
CA ALA A 507 -2.44 -10.58 -43.31
C ALA A 507 -1.70 -10.84 -41.98
N VAL A 508 -1.43 -9.79 -41.19
CA VAL A 508 -0.85 -9.94 -39.84
C VAL A 508 -1.86 -10.52 -38.86
N MET A 509 -3.11 -10.06 -38.88
CA MET A 509 -4.17 -10.58 -37.99
C MET A 509 -4.56 -12.03 -38.36
N GLU A 510 -4.49 -12.39 -39.64
CA GLU A 510 -4.82 -13.73 -40.15
C GLU A 510 -3.78 -14.82 -39.83
N ILE A 511 -2.63 -14.48 -39.21
CA ILE A 511 -1.64 -15.48 -38.74
C ILE A 511 -2.27 -16.46 -37.73
N GLY A 512 -3.33 -16.04 -37.03
CA GLY A 512 -4.16 -16.93 -36.20
C GLY A 512 -3.49 -17.41 -34.92
N VAL A 513 -2.51 -16.66 -34.39
CA VAL A 513 -1.86 -16.99 -33.12
C VAL A 513 -2.65 -16.38 -31.95
N PRO A 514 -3.04 -17.16 -30.92
CA PRO A 514 -3.92 -16.68 -29.85
C PRO A 514 -3.40 -15.46 -29.06
N ASN A 515 -2.07 -15.32 -28.97
CA ASN A 515 -1.42 -14.27 -28.20
C ASN A 515 -1.20 -12.98 -29.02
N LEU A 516 -1.40 -13.00 -30.34
CA LEU A 516 -1.40 -11.79 -31.15
C LEU A 516 -2.73 -11.06 -30.94
N LYS A 517 -2.66 -9.82 -30.43
CA LYS A 517 -3.85 -9.03 -30.05
C LYS A 517 -4.13 -7.83 -30.94
N GLY A 518 -3.17 -7.43 -31.77
CA GLY A 518 -3.38 -6.32 -32.69
C GLY A 518 -2.12 -5.85 -33.40
N VAL A 519 -2.22 -4.66 -34.00
CA VAL A 519 -1.15 -4.05 -34.81
C VAL A 519 -0.86 -2.62 -34.35
N ALA A 520 0.42 -2.27 -34.28
CA ALA A 520 0.87 -0.92 -34.01
C ALA A 520 1.20 -0.17 -35.31
N VAL A 521 0.63 1.02 -35.44
CA VAL A 521 0.62 1.79 -36.69
C VAL A 521 1.10 3.22 -36.43
N VAL A 522 1.93 3.72 -37.35
CA VAL A 522 2.51 5.08 -37.28
C VAL A 522 2.14 5.88 -38.53
N SER A 523 2.91 5.74 -39.62
CA SER A 523 2.75 6.52 -40.85
C SER A 523 1.42 6.29 -41.56
N ALA A 524 0.86 5.08 -41.47
CA ALA A 524 -0.46 4.79 -42.04
C ALA A 524 -1.60 5.56 -41.36
N LEU A 525 -1.38 6.14 -40.17
CA LEU A 525 -2.30 7.05 -39.50
C LEU A 525 -1.85 8.50 -39.64
N PHE A 526 -0.62 8.80 -39.21
CA PHE A 526 -0.17 10.18 -38.99
C PHE A 526 0.42 10.86 -40.23
N ASP A 527 0.91 10.12 -41.24
CA ASP A 527 1.35 10.68 -42.53
C ASP A 527 0.23 10.64 -43.58
N ARG A 528 -0.94 11.11 -43.18
CA ARG A 528 -2.17 11.11 -43.98
C ARG A 528 -2.92 12.42 -43.81
N GLU A 529 -3.62 12.84 -44.86
CA GLU A 529 -4.44 14.06 -44.84
C GLU A 529 -5.55 13.99 -43.79
N CYS A 530 -6.25 12.86 -43.68
CA CYS A 530 -7.32 12.66 -42.70
C CYS A 530 -7.06 11.44 -41.80
N ILE A 531 -6.57 11.68 -40.58
CA ILE A 531 -6.32 10.63 -39.56
C ILE A 531 -7.60 9.85 -39.24
N LEU A 532 -8.72 10.55 -39.05
CA LEU A 532 -9.99 9.94 -38.65
C LEU A 532 -10.44 8.87 -39.64
N THR A 533 -10.43 9.20 -40.94
CA THR A 533 -10.83 8.28 -42.01
C THR A 533 -9.91 7.06 -42.06
N GLU A 534 -8.61 7.27 -41.98
CA GLU A 534 -7.63 6.18 -42.08
C GLU A 534 -7.66 5.27 -40.85
N THR A 535 -7.90 5.83 -39.67
CA THR A 535 -8.09 5.06 -38.44
C THR A 535 -9.34 4.19 -38.52
N ARG A 536 -10.48 4.72 -39.01
CA ARG A 536 -11.72 3.94 -39.20
C ARG A 536 -11.53 2.77 -40.15
N LYS A 537 -10.83 3.00 -41.27
CA LYS A 537 -10.53 1.94 -42.24
C LYS A 537 -9.66 0.85 -41.62
N LEU A 538 -8.63 1.23 -40.86
CA LEU A 538 -7.77 0.26 -40.17
C LEU A 538 -8.51 -0.49 -39.07
N HIS A 539 -9.31 0.19 -38.25
CA HIS A 539 -10.11 -0.44 -37.21
C HIS A 539 -11.03 -1.51 -37.81
N ALA A 540 -11.79 -1.17 -38.86
CA ALA A 540 -12.65 -2.11 -39.57
C ALA A 540 -11.90 -3.28 -40.23
N LEU A 541 -10.60 -3.12 -40.52
CA LEU A 541 -9.77 -4.15 -41.11
C LEU A 541 -9.23 -5.16 -40.09
N VAL A 542 -9.02 -4.72 -38.85
CA VAL A 542 -8.39 -5.54 -37.79
C VAL A 542 -9.39 -6.06 -36.74
N SER A 543 -10.60 -5.48 -36.69
CA SER A 543 -11.69 -5.89 -35.80
C SER A 543 -12.38 -7.18 -36.22
#